data_AF-A0A679HTR4-F1
#
_entry.id   AF-A0A679HTR4-F1
#
_cell.length_a   1.000
_cell.length_b   1.000
_cell.length_c   1.000
_cell.angle_alpha   90.00
_cell.angle_beta   90.00
_cell.angle_gamma   90.00
#
_symmetry.space_group_name_H-M   'P 1'
#
loop_
_entity.id
_entity.type
_entity.pdbx_description
1 polymer ?
#
loop_
_entity_poly.entity_id
_entity_poly.type
_entity_poly.pdbx_seq_one_letter_code
_entity_poly.pdbx_strand_id
1 'polypeptide(L)'
;MGSFPSAHDFILKAMINIHKNNRLITLLCYVLVLAASLVSLAAALYMQHVQGLQPCTLCIIQRYAFMWVGLCAAIALIVPINGVRLAASLLGVVGAIGGVVAAARNLWVLYHPDILCGRDPVEMFLNGLPTAQWFPKVFAAFGLCSDPIPPLLGLPLPAWSLFGLLALSVLLILAVRRR
;
A
#
# COMPACT_ATOMS: atom_id res chain seq x y z
N MET A 1 21.04 -15.98 54.52
CA MET A 1 21.68 -15.06 53.55
C MET A 1 20.92 -15.16 52.23
N GLY A 2 19.87 -14.36 52.06
CA GLY A 2 19.10 -14.29 50.81
C GLY A 2 19.32 -12.92 50.19
N SER A 3 19.99 -12.88 49.03
CA SER A 3 20.25 -11.66 48.27
C SER A 3 18.92 -11.05 47.79
N PHE A 4 18.60 -9.85 48.29
CA PHE A 4 17.50 -9.04 47.75
C PHE A 4 17.75 -8.73 46.27
N PRO A 5 16.78 -8.93 45.36
CA PRO A 5 16.92 -8.48 43.98
C PRO A 5 17.04 -6.96 43.97
N SER A 6 18.14 -6.45 43.40
CA SER A 6 18.45 -5.03 43.39
C SER A 6 17.51 -4.25 42.44
N ALA A 7 17.23 -2.99 42.75
CA ALA A 7 16.43 -2.09 41.89
C ALA A 7 16.92 -2.03 40.43
N HIS A 8 18.21 -2.33 40.21
CA HIS A 8 18.85 -2.44 38.90
C HIS A 8 18.21 -3.53 38.01
N ASP A 9 17.81 -4.67 38.58
CA ASP A 9 17.23 -5.80 37.84
C ASP A 9 15.80 -5.48 37.33
N PHE A 10 15.04 -4.71 38.12
CA PHE A 10 13.69 -4.27 37.75
C PHE A 10 13.73 -3.22 36.62
N ILE A 11 14.69 -2.28 36.70
CA ILE A 11 14.91 -1.28 35.66
C ILE A 11 15.39 -1.93 34.36
N LEU A 12 16.31 -2.91 34.43
CA LEU A 12 16.80 -3.62 33.25
C LEU A 12 15.66 -4.38 32.55
N LYS A 13 14.83 -5.12 33.30
CA LYS A 13 13.64 -5.79 32.74
C LYS A 13 12.62 -4.81 32.17
N ALA A 14 12.38 -3.68 32.83
CA ALA A 14 11.47 -2.65 32.34
C ALA A 14 11.98 -2.00 31.03
N MET A 15 13.27 -1.67 30.95
CA MET A 15 13.89 -1.10 29.75
C MET A 15 13.92 -2.11 28.59
N ILE A 16 14.25 -3.37 28.86
CA ILE A 16 14.19 -4.46 27.86
C ILE A 16 12.75 -4.67 27.39
N ASN A 17 11.76 -4.62 28.28
CA ASN A 17 10.36 -4.80 27.91
C ASN A 17 9.81 -3.61 27.10
N ILE A 18 10.21 -2.37 27.42
CA ILE A 18 9.85 -1.16 26.66
C ILE A 18 10.50 -1.19 25.26
N HIS A 19 11.78 -1.54 25.15
CA HIS A 19 12.44 -1.70 23.85
C HIS A 19 11.87 -2.86 23.02
N LYS A 20 11.53 -3.98 23.67
CA LYS A 20 10.89 -5.13 23.04
C LYS A 20 9.47 -4.79 22.56
N ASN A 21 8.71 -4.03 23.34
CA ASN A 21 7.36 -3.59 22.98
C ASN A 21 7.38 -2.62 21.78
N ASN A 22 8.27 -1.62 21.77
CA ASN A 22 8.41 -0.69 20.64
C ASN A 22 8.86 -1.39 19.35
N ARG A 23 9.81 -2.34 19.44
CA ARG A 23 10.20 -3.16 18.28
C ARG A 23 9.08 -4.08 17.81
N LEU A 24 8.34 -4.70 18.73
CA LEU A 24 7.21 -5.59 18.42
C LEU A 24 6.11 -4.81 17.70
N ILE A 25 5.73 -3.62 18.20
CA ILE A 25 4.72 -2.77 17.56
C ILE A 25 5.16 -2.36 16.16
N THR A 26 6.43 -1.98 15.99
CA THR A 26 6.98 -1.59 14.69
C THR A 26 6.91 -2.75 13.68
N LEU A 27 7.24 -3.98 14.11
CA LEU A 27 7.10 -5.18 13.27
C LEU A 27 5.63 -5.49 12.96
N LEU A 28 4.74 -5.35 13.94
CA LEU A 28 3.30 -5.52 13.77
C LEU A 28 2.73 -4.56 12.71
N CYS A 29 3.17 -3.29 12.74
CA CYS A 29 2.79 -2.32 11.71
C CYS A 29 3.22 -2.76 10.30
N TYR A 30 4.46 -3.26 10.13
CA TYR A 30 4.93 -3.74 8.82
C TYR A 30 4.16 -4.98 8.34
N VAL A 31 3.86 -5.91 9.25
CA VAL A 31 3.04 -7.10 8.93
C VAL A 31 1.62 -6.70 8.54
N LEU A 32 1.00 -5.77 9.26
CA LEU A 32 -0.33 -5.25 8.93
C LEU A 32 -0.34 -4.56 7.56
N VAL A 33 0.68 -3.77 7.24
CA VAL A 33 0.83 -3.12 5.92
C VAL A 33 0.92 -4.18 4.82
N LEU A 34 1.73 -5.21 5.01
CA LEU A 34 1.89 -6.30 4.06
C LEU A 34 0.58 -7.09 3.88
N ALA A 35 -0.08 -7.47 4.97
CA ALA A 35 -1.36 -8.16 4.93
C ALA A 35 -2.44 -7.33 4.21
N ALA A 36 -2.57 -6.05 4.54
CA ALA A 36 -3.54 -5.16 3.91
C ALA A 36 -3.28 -4.96 2.41
N SER A 37 -2.02 -4.86 1.98
CA SER A 37 -1.67 -4.78 0.56
C SER A 37 -2.04 -6.06 -0.20
N LEU A 38 -1.77 -7.24 0.37
CA LEU A 38 -2.15 -8.53 -0.21
C LEU A 38 -3.68 -8.71 -0.29
N VAL A 39 -4.40 -8.37 0.77
CA VAL A 39 -5.88 -8.43 0.79
C VAL A 39 -6.47 -7.49 -0.27
N SER A 40 -5.93 -6.28 -0.41
CA SER A 40 -6.39 -5.32 -1.43
C SER A 40 -6.14 -5.84 -2.85
N LEU A 41 -4.98 -6.45 -3.11
CA LEU A 41 -4.66 -7.08 -4.40
C LEU A 41 -5.58 -8.27 -4.69
N ALA A 42 -5.80 -9.14 -3.69
CA ALA A 42 -6.69 -10.29 -3.80
C ALA A 42 -8.14 -9.87 -4.09
N ALA A 43 -8.64 -8.84 -3.39
CA ALA A 43 -9.97 -8.27 -3.63
C ALA A 43 -10.09 -7.71 -5.07
N ALA A 44 -9.05 -7.03 -5.56
CA ALA A 44 -9.04 -6.49 -6.92
C ALA A 44 -9.02 -7.59 -7.99
N LEU A 45 -8.25 -8.67 -7.78
CA LEU A 45 -8.22 -9.85 -8.64
C LEU A 45 -9.56 -10.59 -8.63
N TYR A 46 -10.17 -10.73 -7.45
CA TYR A 46 -11.48 -11.34 -7.29
C TYR A 46 -12.53 -10.60 -8.10
N MET A 47 -12.56 -9.26 -8.03
CA MET A 47 -13.49 -8.47 -8.85
C MET A 47 -13.24 -8.63 -10.35
N GLN A 48 -11.97 -8.65 -10.77
CA GLN A 48 -11.66 -8.79 -12.19
C GLN A 48 -12.07 -10.17 -12.74
N HIS A 49 -11.87 -11.26 -11.98
CA HIS A 49 -12.21 -12.61 -12.43
C HIS A 49 -13.69 -12.97 -12.26
N VAL A 50 -14.33 -12.51 -11.17
CA VAL A 50 -15.70 -12.92 -10.83
C VAL A 50 -16.75 -11.97 -11.43
N GLN A 51 -16.47 -10.66 -11.46
CA GLN A 51 -17.42 -9.67 -12.00
C GLN A 51 -17.15 -9.34 -13.48
N GLY A 52 -16.06 -9.84 -14.07
CA GLY A 52 -15.70 -9.60 -15.48
C GLY A 52 -15.42 -8.14 -15.80
N LEU A 53 -15.10 -7.33 -14.79
CA LEU A 53 -14.87 -5.88 -14.94
C LEU A 53 -13.56 -5.62 -15.68
N GLN A 54 -13.60 -4.72 -16.66
CA GLN A 54 -12.41 -4.26 -17.36
C GLN A 54 -11.57 -3.34 -16.45
N PRO A 55 -10.26 -3.58 -16.30
CA PRO A 55 -9.41 -2.73 -15.46
C PRO A 55 -9.11 -1.39 -16.17
N CYS A 56 -9.40 -0.26 -15.51
CA CYS A 56 -8.95 1.08 -15.94
C CYS A 56 -7.47 1.30 -15.58
N THR A 57 -6.78 2.08 -16.40
CA THR A 57 -5.35 2.42 -16.29
C THR A 57 -4.96 2.93 -14.90
N LEU A 58 -5.77 3.81 -14.30
CA LEU A 58 -5.52 4.37 -12.97
C LEU A 58 -5.61 3.32 -11.85
N CYS A 59 -6.48 2.32 -11.98
CA CYS A 59 -6.59 1.23 -11.00
C CYS A 59 -5.36 0.31 -11.04
N ILE A 60 -4.77 0.10 -12.21
CA ILE A 60 -3.52 -0.67 -12.33
C ILE A 60 -2.36 0.08 -11.65
N ILE A 61 -2.27 1.40 -11.80
CA ILE A 61 -1.28 2.22 -11.09
C ILE A 61 -1.42 2.09 -9.57
N GLN A 62 -2.66 2.07 -9.05
CA GLN A 62 -2.90 1.85 -7.63
C GLN A 62 -2.42 0.46 -7.19
N ARG A 63 -2.64 -0.59 -7.98
CA ARG A 63 -2.12 -1.94 -7.69
C ARG A 63 -0.59 -1.94 -7.62
N TYR A 64 0.10 -1.27 -8.55
CA TYR A 64 1.54 -1.10 -8.49
C TYR A 64 1.99 -0.35 -7.23
N ALA A 65 1.26 0.68 -6.81
CA ALA A 65 1.53 1.39 -5.57
C ALA A 65 1.40 0.48 -4.34
N PHE A 66 0.35 -0.34 -4.25
CA PHE A 66 0.19 -1.32 -3.16
C PHE A 66 1.31 -2.37 -3.17
N MET A 67 1.69 -2.89 -4.35
CA MET A 67 2.81 -3.82 -4.46
C MET A 67 4.13 -3.19 -4.01
N TRP A 68 4.39 -1.93 -4.39
CA TRP A 68 5.59 -1.21 -4.00
C TRP A 68 5.64 -1.00 -2.48
N VAL A 69 4.54 -0.54 -1.89
CA VAL A 69 4.41 -0.35 -0.44
C VAL A 69 4.59 -1.68 0.32
N GLY A 70 3.96 -2.75 -0.17
CA GLY A 70 4.10 -4.09 0.40
C GLY A 70 5.54 -4.62 0.34
N LEU A 71 6.23 -4.40 -0.78
CA LEU A 71 7.64 -4.80 -0.96
C LEU A 71 8.56 -4.02 -0.02
N CYS A 72 8.37 -2.71 0.09
CA CYS A 72 9.11 -1.88 1.06
C CYS A 72 8.88 -2.36 2.51
N ALA A 73 7.63 -2.72 2.86
CA ALA A 73 7.33 -3.28 4.18
C ALA A 73 8.00 -4.64 4.41
N ALA A 74 8.02 -5.53 3.40
CA ALA A 74 8.71 -6.81 3.45
C ALA A 74 10.23 -6.64 3.67
N ILE A 75 10.87 -5.73 2.92
CA ILE A 75 12.30 -5.43 3.07
C ILE A 75 12.59 -4.89 4.48
N ALA A 76 11.73 -4.01 5.01
CA ALA A 76 11.86 -3.47 6.36
C ALA A 76 11.62 -4.52 7.47
N LEU A 77 10.97 -5.64 7.15
CA LEU A 77 10.76 -6.79 8.04
C LEU A 77 11.96 -7.75 8.03
N ILE A 78 12.49 -8.06 6.85
CA ILE A 78 13.57 -9.04 6.65
C ILE A 78 14.92 -8.47 7.10
N VAL A 79 15.17 -7.18 6.85
CA VAL A 79 16.48 -6.57 7.11
C VAL A 79 16.47 -5.82 8.46
N PRO A 80 17.14 -6.33 9.51
CA PRO A 80 17.17 -5.71 10.84
C PRO A 80 18.13 -4.51 10.94
N ILE A 81 18.48 -3.88 9.81
CA ILE A 81 19.40 -2.74 9.75
C ILE A 81 18.60 -1.44 9.82
N ASN A 82 18.89 -0.61 10.82
CA ASN A 82 18.14 0.64 11.08
C ASN A 82 18.11 1.59 9.86
N GLY A 83 19.23 1.72 9.14
CA GLY A 83 19.31 2.54 7.93
C GLY A 83 18.42 2.01 6.78
N VAL A 84 18.45 0.70 6.55
CA VAL A 84 17.64 0.04 5.50
C VAL A 84 16.15 0.15 5.81
N ARG A 85 15.76 -0.05 7.07
CA ARG A 85 14.36 0.15 7.46
C ARG A 85 13.92 1.58 7.19
N LEU A 86 14.78 2.59 7.42
CA LEU A 86 14.43 4.01 7.25
C LEU A 86 14.23 4.33 5.77
N ALA A 87 15.20 3.91 4.95
CA ALA A 87 15.13 4.03 3.51
C ALA A 87 13.87 3.33 2.95
N ALA A 88 13.60 2.09 3.38
CA ALA A 88 12.42 1.34 2.95
C ALA A 88 11.11 2.02 3.36
N SER A 89 11.01 2.57 4.57
CA SER A 89 9.83 3.32 4.99
C SER A 89 9.63 4.62 4.22
N LEU A 90 10.71 5.37 3.95
CA LEU A 90 10.64 6.61 3.17
C LEU A 90 10.22 6.31 1.73
N LEU A 91 10.83 5.31 1.10
CA LEU A 91 10.46 4.83 -0.23
C LEU A 91 9.01 4.33 -0.28
N GLY A 92 8.56 3.64 0.78
CA GLY A 92 7.18 3.21 0.93
C GLY A 92 6.20 4.38 1.03
N VAL A 93 6.53 5.42 1.78
CA VAL A 93 5.71 6.65 1.88
C VAL A 93 5.64 7.37 0.54
N VAL A 94 6.76 7.50 -0.18
CA VAL A 94 6.77 8.10 -1.53
C VAL A 94 5.89 7.31 -2.49
N GLY A 95 5.97 5.98 -2.47
CA GLY A 95 5.10 5.10 -3.27
C GLY A 95 3.62 5.23 -2.89
N ALA A 96 3.32 5.33 -1.60
CA ALA A 96 1.95 5.53 -1.11
C ALA A 96 1.38 6.88 -1.56
N ILE A 97 2.17 7.96 -1.52
CA ILE A 97 1.77 9.28 -2.03
C ILE A 97 1.45 9.20 -3.52
N GLY A 98 2.29 8.53 -4.31
CA GLY A 98 2.02 8.30 -5.74
C GLY A 98 0.69 7.58 -5.98
N GLY A 99 0.39 6.55 -5.17
CA GLY A 99 -0.90 5.86 -5.22
C GLY A 99 -2.09 6.74 -4.79
N VAL A 100 -1.94 7.57 -3.75
CA VAL A 100 -2.99 8.51 -3.30
C VAL A 100 -3.29 9.53 -4.38
N VAL A 101 -2.27 10.08 -5.05
CA VAL A 101 -2.45 11.00 -6.17
C VAL A 101 -3.19 10.32 -7.32
N ALA A 102 -2.84 9.07 -7.65
CA ALA A 102 -3.55 8.30 -8.67
C ALA A 102 -5.02 8.04 -8.30
N ALA A 103 -5.31 7.76 -7.03
CA ALA A 103 -6.68 7.57 -6.55
C ALA A 103 -7.51 8.85 -6.49
N ALA A 104 -6.91 9.96 -6.05
CA ALA A 104 -7.55 11.27 -6.08
C ALA A 104 -7.88 11.68 -7.53
N ARG A 105 -6.96 11.44 -8.47
CA ARG A 105 -7.19 11.69 -9.89
C ARG A 105 -8.33 10.84 -10.46
N ASN A 106 -8.39 9.57 -10.10
CA ASN A 106 -9.48 8.68 -10.53
C ASN A 106 -10.84 9.20 -10.03
N LEU A 107 -10.93 9.58 -8.75
CA LEU A 107 -12.14 10.16 -8.19
C LEU A 107 -12.53 11.47 -8.90
N TRP A 108 -11.56 12.33 -9.21
CA TRP A 108 -11.82 13.59 -9.92
C TRP A 108 -12.37 13.38 -11.34
N VAL A 109 -11.83 12.39 -12.08
CA VAL A 109 -12.31 12.00 -13.42
C VAL A 109 -13.74 11.46 -13.36
N LEU A 110 -14.07 10.71 -12.31
CA LEU A 110 -15.43 10.18 -12.12
C LEU A 110 -16.49 11.29 -11.94
N TYR A 111 -16.10 12.45 -11.40
CA TYR A 111 -16.98 13.62 -11.26
C TYR A 111 -16.92 14.59 -12.45
N HIS A 112 -15.90 14.52 -13.32
CA HIS A 112 -15.71 15.41 -14.47
C HIS A 112 -15.38 14.59 -15.74
N PRO A 113 -16.38 13.94 -16.37
CA PRO A 113 -16.17 12.99 -17.46
C PRO A 113 -15.73 13.63 -18.80
N ASP A 114 -15.81 14.96 -18.94
CA ASP A 114 -15.77 15.65 -20.24
C ASP A 114 -14.35 15.95 -20.79
N ILE A 115 -13.29 15.75 -20.01
CA ILE A 115 -11.94 16.31 -20.33
C ILE A 115 -10.83 15.29 -20.57
N LEU A 116 -11.02 14.00 -20.28
CA LEU A 116 -9.94 12.99 -20.32
C LEU A 116 -10.33 11.68 -21.02
N CYS A 117 -11.51 11.61 -21.64
CA CYS A 117 -11.98 10.42 -22.33
C CYS A 117 -11.21 10.20 -23.64
N GLY A 118 -10.24 9.27 -23.64
CA GLY A 118 -9.68 8.69 -24.87
C GLY A 118 -8.26 9.08 -25.28
N ARG A 119 -7.49 9.77 -24.43
CA ARG A 119 -6.05 9.96 -24.67
C ARG A 119 -5.28 10.06 -23.37
N ASP A 120 -5.17 8.97 -22.63
CA ASP A 120 -4.24 8.86 -21.53
C ASP A 120 -2.85 8.46 -22.07
N PRO A 121 -1.89 9.39 -22.19
CA PRO A 121 -0.48 9.04 -22.47
C PRO A 121 0.08 8.07 -21.44
N VAL A 122 -0.61 7.96 -20.29
CA VAL A 122 -0.34 7.03 -19.21
C VAL A 122 -0.65 5.58 -19.61
N GLU A 123 -1.71 5.30 -20.38
CA GLU A 123 -1.97 3.94 -20.90
C GLU A 123 -0.88 3.50 -21.89
N MET A 124 -0.48 4.38 -22.81
CA MET A 124 0.60 4.06 -23.76
C MET A 124 1.92 3.78 -23.03
N PHE A 125 2.21 4.54 -21.97
CA PHE A 125 3.38 4.31 -21.12
C PHE A 125 3.27 2.99 -20.34
N LEU A 126 2.08 2.67 -19.79
CA LEU A 126 1.87 1.43 -19.04
C LEU A 126 1.87 0.18 -19.94
N ASN A 127 1.21 0.21 -21.09
CA ASN A 127 1.20 -0.87 -22.07
C ASN A 127 2.55 -1.04 -22.78
N GLY A 128 3.40 0.00 -22.77
CA GLY A 128 4.79 -0.06 -23.22
C GLY A 128 5.77 -0.66 -22.21
N LEU A 129 5.37 -0.83 -20.94
CA LEU A 129 6.23 -1.49 -19.95
C LEU A 129 6.31 -3.01 -20.23
N PRO A 130 7.51 -3.62 -20.12
CA PRO A 130 7.68 -5.05 -20.39
C PRO A 130 6.83 -5.92 -19.44
N THR A 131 6.51 -5.43 -18.24
CA THR A 131 5.60 -6.13 -17.31
C THR A 131 4.17 -6.28 -17.84
N ALA A 132 3.67 -5.31 -18.61
CA ALA A 132 2.36 -5.39 -19.24
C ALA A 132 2.34 -6.37 -20.43
N GLN A 133 3.45 -6.48 -21.15
CA GLN A 133 3.61 -7.42 -22.27
C GLN A 133 3.73 -8.87 -21.82
N TRP A 134 4.37 -9.14 -20.68
CA TRP A 134 4.53 -10.51 -20.16
C TRP A 134 3.27 -11.05 -19.46
N PHE A 135 2.45 -10.19 -18.83
CA PHE A 135 1.23 -10.58 -18.12
C PHE A 135 0.02 -9.70 -18.50
N PRO A 136 -0.45 -9.75 -19.77
CA PRO A 136 -1.52 -8.89 -20.26
C PRO A 136 -2.86 -9.12 -19.53
N LYS A 137 -3.13 -10.35 -19.07
CA LYS A 137 -4.35 -10.67 -18.29
C LYS A 137 -4.45 -9.93 -16.96
N VAL A 138 -3.33 -9.44 -16.40
CA VAL A 138 -3.30 -8.80 -15.07
C VAL A 138 -2.94 -7.31 -15.18
N PHE A 139 -2.16 -6.93 -16.19
CA PHE A 139 -1.54 -5.60 -16.28
C PHE A 139 -1.88 -4.79 -17.54
N ALA A 140 -2.57 -5.35 -18.53
CA ALA A 140 -3.04 -4.55 -19.65
C ALA A 140 -4.34 -3.83 -19.27
N ALA A 141 -4.37 -2.52 -19.51
CA ALA A 141 -5.55 -1.68 -19.33
C ALA A 141 -6.33 -1.67 -20.65
N PHE A 142 -7.64 -1.90 -20.58
CA PHE A 142 -8.54 -1.93 -21.75
C PHE A 142 -9.81 -1.10 -21.57
N GLY A 143 -10.10 -0.64 -20.34
CA GLY A 143 -11.35 0.03 -20.00
C GLY A 143 -11.22 1.55 -19.90
N LEU A 144 -12.25 2.28 -20.33
CA LEU A 144 -12.34 3.73 -20.17
C LEU A 144 -12.56 4.06 -18.69
N CYS A 145 -11.81 5.02 -18.15
CA CYS A 145 -11.93 5.40 -16.74
C CYS A 145 -13.24 6.14 -16.38
N SER A 146 -14.12 6.43 -17.36
CA SER A 146 -15.46 6.98 -17.15
C SER A 146 -16.57 5.92 -17.15
N ASP A 147 -16.27 4.65 -17.41
CA ASP A 147 -17.31 3.62 -17.37
C ASP A 147 -17.83 3.46 -15.93
N PRO A 148 -19.15 3.55 -15.71
CA PRO A 148 -19.73 3.42 -14.38
C PRO A 148 -19.59 1.99 -13.87
N ILE A 149 -18.56 1.77 -13.05
CA ILE A 149 -18.36 0.51 -12.33
C ILE A 149 -19.36 0.48 -11.16
N PRO A 150 -20.11 -0.62 -10.93
CA PRO A 150 -21.03 -0.72 -9.81
C PRO A 150 -20.31 -0.41 -8.49
N PRO A 151 -20.82 0.55 -7.68
CA PRO A 151 -20.17 0.93 -6.44
C PRO A 151 -20.22 -0.23 -5.45
N LEU A 152 -19.09 -0.52 -4.81
CA LEU A 152 -19.01 -1.52 -3.75
C LEU A 152 -19.51 -0.88 -2.44
N LEU A 153 -20.60 -1.38 -1.86
CA LEU A 153 -21.21 -0.85 -0.63
C LEU A 153 -21.60 0.64 -0.73
N GLY A 154 -21.94 1.13 -1.93
CA GLY A 154 -22.33 2.52 -2.17
C GLY A 154 -21.15 3.51 -2.31
N LEU A 155 -19.90 3.04 -2.19
CA LEU A 155 -18.70 3.85 -2.45
C LEU A 155 -17.96 3.37 -3.72
N PRO A 156 -17.33 4.29 -4.47
CA PRO A 156 -16.53 3.91 -5.62
C PRO A 156 -15.23 3.21 -5.16
N LEU A 157 -14.83 2.16 -5.90
CA LEU A 157 -13.56 1.44 -5.74
C LEU A 157 -12.31 2.33 -5.54
N PRO A 158 -12.12 3.44 -6.29
CA PRO A 158 -10.99 4.34 -6.04
C PRO A 158 -11.01 4.99 -4.66
N ALA A 159 -12.18 5.22 -4.05
CA ALA A 159 -12.25 5.77 -2.69
C ALA A 159 -11.75 4.75 -1.65
N TRP A 160 -12.12 3.48 -1.77
CA TRP A 160 -11.59 2.40 -0.91
C TRP A 160 -10.06 2.29 -1.01
N SER A 161 -9.52 2.37 -2.23
CA SER A 161 -8.07 2.33 -2.45
C SER A 161 -7.37 3.56 -1.87
N LEU A 162 -7.99 4.74 -1.94
CA LEU A 162 -7.49 5.96 -1.32
C LEU A 162 -7.40 5.84 0.20
N PHE A 163 -8.46 5.35 0.85
CA PHE A 163 -8.46 5.08 2.29
C PHE A 163 -7.39 4.04 2.68
N GLY A 164 -7.27 2.97 1.89
CA GLY A 164 -6.25 1.95 2.08
C GLY A 164 -4.83 2.54 2.03
N LEU A 165 -4.49 3.26 0.97
CA LEU A 165 -3.15 3.87 0.81
C LEU A 165 -2.85 4.93 1.87
N LEU A 166 -3.84 5.74 2.27
CA LEU A 166 -3.69 6.68 3.39
C LEU A 166 -3.41 5.93 4.69
N ALA A 167 -4.18 4.90 5.02
CA ALA A 167 -3.96 4.09 6.22
C ALA A 167 -2.55 3.45 6.23
N LEU A 168 -2.10 2.91 5.09
CA LEU A 168 -0.75 2.36 4.96
C LEU A 168 0.34 3.43 5.13
N SER A 169 0.15 4.63 4.57
CA SER A 169 1.09 5.74 4.73
C SER A 169 1.22 6.16 6.21
N VAL A 170 0.10 6.24 6.93
CA VAL A 170 0.07 6.57 8.36
C VAL A 170 0.76 5.48 9.17
N LEU A 171 0.49 4.20 8.88
CA LEU A 171 1.14 3.08 9.53
C LEU A 171 2.66 3.07 9.32
N LEU A 172 3.13 3.39 8.10
CA LEU A 172 4.56 3.53 7.80
C LEU A 172 5.20 4.68 8.57
N ILE A 173 4.53 5.84 8.65
CA ILE A 173 5.02 7.01 9.40
C ILE A 173 5.06 6.70 10.91
N LEU A 174 4.05 6.02 11.45
CA LEU A 174 4.02 5.58 12.85
C LEU A 174 5.14 4.56 13.13
N ALA A 175 5.41 3.64 12.21
CA ALA A 175 6.52 2.68 12.31
C ALA A 175 7.89 3.36 12.27
N VAL A 176 8.03 4.53 11.63
CA VAL A 176 9.25 5.35 11.68
C VAL A 176 9.35 6.12 12.99
N ARG A 177 8.26 6.75 13.44
CA ARG A 177 8.25 7.57 14.67
C ARG A 177 8.45 6.77 15.95
N ARG A 178 8.09 5.47 15.96
CA ARG A 178 8.24 4.58 17.13
C ARG A 178 9.55 3.79 17.15
N ARG A 179 10.52 4.14 16.29
CA ARG A 179 11.87 3.56 16.34
C ARG A 179 12.69 4.05 17.50
#